data_AF-A0A348XD33-F1
#
_entry.id   AF-A0A348XD33-F1
#
_cell.length_a   1.000
_cell.length_b   1.000
_cell.length_c   1.000
_cell.angle_alpha   90.00
_cell.angle_beta   90.00
_cell.angle_gamma   90.00
#
_symmetry.space_group_name_H-M   'P 1'
#
loop_
_entity.id
_entity.type
_entity.pdbx_description
1 polymer ?
#
loop_
_entity_poly.entity_id
_entity_poly.type
_entity_poly.pdbx_seq_one_letter_code
_entity_poly.pdbx_strand_id
1 'polypeptide(L)'
;MDLPGCYDAELAIGSRKIQLLALFVWNRGRNLTRQALMEKCLEESFHYDCRALDQQIAQLRKKIECDPRHPQLIRTVYGID
;
A
#
# COMPACT_ATOMS: atom_id res chain seq x y z
N MET A 1 -6.11 -21.12 -12.13
CA MET A 1 -4.79 -21.15 -11.47
C MET A 1 -5.09 -20.98 -10.00
N ASP A 2 -5.40 -22.09 -9.34
CA ASP A 2 -5.83 -22.11 -7.95
C ASP A 2 -4.59 -22.06 -7.06
N LEU A 3 -4.44 -20.99 -6.30
CA LEU A 3 -3.45 -20.91 -5.23
C LEU A 3 -4.08 -21.51 -3.96
N PRO A 4 -3.52 -22.58 -3.38
CA PRO A 4 -3.99 -23.12 -2.12
C PRO A 4 -3.47 -22.23 -0.99
N GLY A 5 -4.38 -21.54 -0.30
CA GLY A 5 -4.02 -20.73 0.86
C GLY A 5 -5.12 -19.76 1.29
N CYS A 6 -6.08 -20.25 2.07
CA CYS A 6 -6.94 -19.51 2.99
C CYS A 6 -7.23 -18.04 2.64
N TYR A 7 -8.23 -17.80 1.79
CA TYR A 7 -8.78 -16.45 1.55
C TYR A 7 -9.69 -15.96 2.69
N ASP A 8 -9.91 -16.80 3.71
CA ASP A 8 -10.96 -16.61 4.72
C ASP A 8 -10.39 -16.14 6.08
N ALA A 9 -9.09 -15.83 6.14
CA ALA A 9 -8.43 -15.35 7.34
C ALA A 9 -8.60 -13.84 7.50
N GLU A 10 -9.19 -13.41 8.63
CA GLU A 10 -9.26 -12.00 8.99
C GLU A 10 -7.85 -11.44 9.24
N LEU A 11 -7.52 -10.37 8.52
CA LEU A 11 -6.20 -9.77 8.57
C LEU A 11 -6.18 -8.64 9.61
N ALA A 12 -5.46 -8.83 10.72
CA ALA A 12 -5.22 -7.74 11.66
C ALA A 12 -4.34 -6.65 11.00
N ILE A 13 -4.98 -5.56 10.57
CA ILE A 13 -4.37 -4.43 9.87
C ILE A 13 -4.79 -3.12 10.55
N GLY A 14 -3.82 -2.26 10.86
CA GLY A 14 -4.10 -0.97 11.49
C GLY A 14 -4.76 0.03 10.53
N SER A 15 -5.52 0.98 11.06
CA SER A 15 -6.30 2.00 10.33
C SER A 15 -5.54 2.67 9.18
N ARG A 16 -4.29 3.10 9.41
CA ARG A 16 -3.43 3.72 8.40
C ARG A 16 -3.18 2.84 7.18
N LYS A 17 -2.97 1.54 7.40
CA LYS A 17 -2.76 0.58 6.30
C LYS A 17 -4.07 0.27 5.58
N ILE A 18 -5.21 0.31 6.29
CA ILE A 18 -6.53 0.23 5.67
C ILE A 18 -6.76 1.44 4.75
N GLN A 19 -6.42 2.65 5.21
CA GLN A 19 -6.53 3.87 4.40
C GLN A 19 -5.65 3.81 3.15
N LEU A 20 -4.39 3.39 3.29
CA LEU A 20 -3.50 3.16 2.14
C LEU A 20 -4.07 2.12 1.17
N LEU A 21 -4.56 0.99 1.68
CA LEU A 21 -5.15 -0.06 0.87
C LEU A 21 -6.37 0.47 0.09
N ALA A 22 -7.27 1.18 0.77
CA ALA A 22 -8.45 1.78 0.14
C ALA A 22 -8.04 2.78 -0.95
N LEU A 23 -7.01 3.60 -0.69
CA LEU A 23 -6.48 4.55 -1.66
C LEU A 23 -5.93 3.84 -2.92
N PHE A 24 -5.19 2.74 -2.77
CA PHE A 24 -4.72 1.95 -3.90
C PHE A 24 -5.87 1.29 -4.67
N VAL A 25 -6.89 0.79 -3.98
CA VAL A 25 -8.07 0.17 -4.61
C VAL A 25 -8.86 1.19 -5.42
N TRP A 26 -9.13 2.38 -4.86
CA TRP A 26 -9.86 3.43 -5.56
C TRP A 26 -9.11 4.02 -6.76
N ASN A 27 -7.78 3.94 -6.76
CA ASN A 27 -6.93 4.43 -7.85
C ASN A 27 -6.33 3.28 -8.68
N ARG A 28 -6.99 2.11 -8.70
CA ARG A 28 -6.52 0.94 -9.44
C ARG A 28 -6.22 1.31 -10.90
N GLY A 29 -5.02 0.92 -11.36
CA GLY A 29 -4.57 1.17 -12.74
C GLY A 29 -4.00 2.57 -12.97
N ARG A 30 -3.97 3.45 -11.95
CA ARG A 30 -3.33 4.77 -12.01
C ARG A 30 -2.08 4.80 -11.16
N ASN A 31 -1.09 5.59 -11.59
CA ASN A 31 0.10 5.85 -10.80
C ASN A 31 -0.24 6.89 -9.72
N LEU A 32 0.19 6.63 -8.48
CA LEU A 32 0.11 7.58 -7.37
C LEU A 32 1.53 8.01 -7.01
N THR A 33 1.80 9.31 -7.04
CA THR A 33 3.09 9.86 -6.59
C THR A 33 3.19 9.78 -5.07
N ARG A 34 4.42 9.83 -4.53
CA ARG A 34 4.62 9.89 -3.07
C ARG A 34 3.89 11.09 -2.46
N GLN A 35 3.95 12.25 -3.13
CA GLN A 35 3.22 13.44 -2.71
C GLN A 35 1.70 13.20 -2.65
N ALA A 36 1.11 12.61 -3.69
CA ALA A 36 -0.33 12.32 -3.70
C ALA A 36 -0.74 11.31 -2.61
N LEU A 37 0.12 10.33 -2.32
CA LEU A 37 -0.09 9.38 -1.23
C LEU A 37 -0.03 10.09 0.14
N MET A 38 0.92 10.99 0.32
CA MET A 38 1.04 11.78 1.55
C MET A 38 -0.18 12.68 1.75
N GLU A 39 -0.58 13.46 0.73
CA GLU A 39 -1.75 14.35 0.79
C GLU A 39 -3.05 13.60 1.10
N LYS A 40 -3.23 12.39 0.56
CA LYS A 40 -4.48 11.63 0.70
C LYS A 40 -4.56 10.73 1.92
N CYS A 41 -3.44 10.34 2.50
CA CYS A 41 -3.41 9.50 3.70
C CYS A 41 -3.26 10.29 5.01
N LEU A 42 -2.94 11.58 4.93
CA LEU A 42 -2.65 12.41 6.10
C LEU A 42 -3.74 13.47 6.25
N GLU A 43 -4.55 13.33 7.29
CA GLU A 43 -5.17 14.49 7.93
C GLU A 43 -4.05 15.46 8.31
N GLU A 44 -4.29 16.76 8.13
CA GLU A 44 -3.36 17.91 7.98
C GLU A 44 -2.16 18.07 8.94
N SER A 45 -1.84 17.12 9.83
CA SER A 45 -0.96 17.33 10.98
C SER A 45 0.31 16.47 11.03
N PHE A 46 0.62 15.65 10.03
CA PHE A 46 1.80 14.79 10.08
C PHE A 46 2.73 14.97 8.88
N HIS A 47 3.90 15.57 9.12
CA HIS A 47 5.02 15.49 8.19
C HIS A 47 5.60 14.07 8.20
N TYR A 48 5.02 13.15 7.43
CA TYR A 48 5.75 11.93 7.08
C TYR A 48 6.90 12.31 6.16
N ASP A 49 8.12 11.88 6.49
CA ASP A 49 9.16 11.84 5.46
C ASP A 49 8.84 10.69 4.48
N CYS A 50 9.41 10.74 3.27
CA CYS A 50 9.19 9.71 2.26
C CYS A 50 9.50 8.28 2.78
N ARG A 51 10.42 8.15 3.75
CA ARG A 51 10.83 6.85 4.31
C ARG A 51 9.74 6.24 5.17
N ALA A 52 9.04 7.04 5.96
CA ALA A 52 7.95 6.55 6.78
C ALA A 52 6.76 6.07 5.92
N LEU A 53 6.47 6.75 4.80
CA LEU A 53 5.50 6.26 3.80
C LEU A 53 5.95 4.93 3.18
N ASP A 54 7.20 4.86 2.72
CA ASP A 54 7.77 3.64 2.12
C ASP A 54 7.71 2.45 3.11
N GLN A 55 7.96 2.69 4.40
CA GLN A 55 7.81 1.68 5.45
C GLN A 55 6.36 1.20 5.61
N GLN A 56 5.37 2.10 5.58
CA GLN A 56 3.96 1.69 5.64
C GLN A 56 3.55 0.85 4.44
N ILE A 57 4.00 1.21 3.23
CA ILE A 57 3.76 0.43 2.00
C ILE A 57 4.42 -0.95 2.11
N ALA A 58 5.67 -1.03 2.59
CA ALA A 58 6.36 -2.30 2.80
C ALA A 58 5.65 -3.19 3.82
N GLN A 59 5.16 -2.62 4.93
CA GLN A 59 4.37 -3.36 5.93
C GLN A 59 3.02 -3.81 5.37
N LEU A 60 2.37 -3.00 4.55
CA LEU A 60 1.13 -3.37 3.88
C LEU A 60 1.35 -4.55 2.93
N ARG A 61 2.38 -4.49 2.06
CA ARG A 61 2.75 -5.59 1.16
C ARG A 61 3.00 -6.90 1.92
N LYS A 62 3.72 -6.85 3.04
CA LYS A 62 3.94 -8.03 3.92
C LYS A 62 2.65 -8.69 4.41
N LYS A 63 1.54 -7.95 4.44
CA LYS A 63 0.25 -8.41 4.93
C LYS A 63 -0.65 -8.92 3.81
N ILE A 64 -0.58 -8.34 2.62
CA ILE A 64 -1.56 -8.60 1.54
C ILE A 64 -0.98 -9.32 0.31
N GLU A 65 0.34 -9.32 0.13
CA GLU A 65 0.98 -9.97 -1.01
C GLU A 65 1.35 -11.40 -0.66
N CYS A 66 1.24 -12.32 -1.63
CA CYS A 66 1.75 -13.69 -1.47
C CYS A 66 3.28 -13.71 -1.33
N ASP A 67 3.99 -12.89 -2.11
CA ASP A 67 5.42 -12.63 -1.96
C ASP A 67 5.70 -11.12 -1.94
N PRO A 68 6.00 -10.54 -0.76
CA PRO A 68 6.29 -9.11 -0.62
C PRO A 68 7.56 -8.66 -1.36
N ARG A 69 8.47 -9.58 -1.71
CA ARG A 69 9.68 -9.27 -2.50
C ARG A 69 9.38 -9.15 -3.99
N HIS A 70 8.30 -9.79 -4.46
CA HIS A 70 7.83 -9.74 -5.84
C HIS A 70 6.35 -9.27 -5.89
N PRO A 71 6.06 -8.02 -5.46
CA PRO A 71 4.69 -7.56 -5.26
C PRO A 71 3.90 -7.51 -6.57
N GLN A 72 2.66 -8.01 -6.54
CA GLN A 72 1.76 -8.04 -7.70
C GLN A 72 0.57 -7.09 -7.54
N LEU A 73 0.12 -6.84 -6.30
CA LEU A 73 -1.03 -5.98 -6.02
C LEU A 73 -0.65 -4.50 -6.00
N ILE A 74 0.40 -4.14 -5.26
CA ILE A 74 0.91 -2.77 -5.15
C ILE A 74 2.31 -2.72 -5.75
N ARG A 75 2.46 -2.14 -6.95
CA ARG A 75 3.75 -2.06 -7.65
C ARG A 75 4.38 -0.68 -7.55
N THR A 76 5.70 -0.65 -7.41
CA THR A 76 6.48 0.59 -7.48
C THR A 76 6.84 0.84 -8.94
N VAL A 77 6.53 2.03 -9.44
CA VAL A 77 7.01 2.48 -10.74
C VAL A 77 8.14 3.47 -10.52
N TYR A 78 9.27 3.24 -11.17
CA TYR A 78 10.46 4.10 -11.09
C TYR A 78 10.47 5.08 -12.27
N GLY A 79 11.05 6.27 -12.07
CA GLY A 79 11.27 7.24 -13.15
C GLY A 79 10.02 7.95 -13.67
N ILE A 80 8.99 8.09 -12.82
CA ILE A 80 7.86 8.98 -13.10
C ILE A 80 8.16 10.28 -12.33
N ASP A 81 8.55 11.31 -13.07
CA ASP A 81 8.66 12.70 -12.59
C ASP A 81 7.32 13.41 -12.71
#